data_AF-A0A4V1TEI8-F1
#
_entry.id   AF-A0A4V1TEI8-F1
#
_cell.length_a   1.000
_cell.length_b   1.000
_cell.length_c   1.000
_cell.angle_alpha   90.00
_cell.angle_beta   90.00
_cell.angle_gamma   90.00
#
_symmetry.space_group_name_H-M   'P 1'
#
loop_
_entity.id
_entity.type
_entity.pdbx_description
1 polymer ?
#
loop_
_entity_poly.entity_id
_entity_poly.type
_entity_poly.pdbx_seq_one_letter_code
_entity_poly.pdbx_strand_id
1 'polypeptide(L)'
;MRLSKTEDDRSPASLDRSLVLELVRVTERAAIGAAGWRGKGDEKAADAAAVEAMRAELGKVHITGRIVIGEGERDEAPMLWIGEEVGAGDGPNVDIAVDPLEGTTLCAKNQPDSICVLAMAERGGLLNAPDVYMQKLAIGAGYAPGTVDIDA
;
A
#
# COMPACT_ATOMS: atom_id res chain seq x y z
N MET A 1 -10.11 21.83 21.21
CA MET A 1 -9.32 20.64 21.58
C MET A 1 -7.92 20.86 21.04
N ARG A 2 -6.92 21.14 21.90
CA ARG A 2 -5.53 21.36 21.45
C ARG A 2 -4.91 20.00 21.19
N LEU A 3 -4.64 19.68 19.92
CA LEU A 3 -3.69 18.63 19.57
C LEU A 3 -2.29 19.22 19.79
N SER A 4 -1.79 19.09 21.02
CA SER A 4 -0.37 19.30 21.30
C SER A 4 0.43 18.36 20.42
N LYS A 5 1.52 18.85 19.82
CA LYS A 5 2.58 17.98 19.26
C LYS A 5 2.81 16.86 20.27
N THR A 6 2.45 15.64 19.88
CA THR A 6 2.72 14.45 20.67
C THR A 6 4.21 14.45 20.98
N GLU A 7 4.52 14.46 22.27
CA GLU A 7 5.81 14.05 22.77
C GLU A 7 6.13 12.71 22.10
N ASP A 8 7.30 12.62 21.48
CA ASP A 8 7.74 11.45 20.72
C ASP A 8 8.16 10.35 21.71
N ASP A 9 7.18 9.82 22.44
CA ASP A 9 7.30 8.65 23.31
C ASP A 9 7.00 7.35 22.53
N ARG A 10 7.05 7.44 21.18
CA ARG A 10 6.99 6.27 20.32
C ARG A 10 8.30 5.50 20.52
N SER A 11 8.21 4.33 21.15
CA SER A 11 9.28 3.34 21.06
C SER A 11 9.69 3.20 19.59
N PRO A 12 10.98 3.11 19.25
CA PRO A 12 11.39 2.90 17.87
C PRO A 12 10.59 1.73 17.31
N ALA A 13 9.95 1.95 16.15
CA ALA A 13 9.15 0.92 15.49
C ALA A 13 9.93 -0.40 15.51
N SER A 14 9.33 -1.45 16.04
CA SER A 14 9.97 -2.74 16.30
C SER A 14 10.16 -3.59 15.04
N LEU A 15 10.06 -2.96 13.86
CA LEU A 15 10.25 -3.59 12.57
C LEU A 15 11.72 -3.54 12.17
N ASP A 16 12.25 -4.71 11.81
CA ASP A 16 13.61 -4.80 11.30
C ASP A 16 13.74 -4.03 9.98
N ARG A 17 14.80 -3.22 9.86
CA ARG A 17 15.14 -2.50 8.64
C ARG A 17 15.37 -3.44 7.45
N SER A 18 15.71 -4.70 7.68
CA SER A 18 15.83 -5.71 6.63
C SER A 18 14.54 -5.87 5.81
N LEU A 19 13.37 -5.68 6.42
CA LEU A 19 12.08 -5.74 5.74
C LEU A 19 11.94 -4.68 4.64
N VAL A 20 12.63 -3.53 4.76
CA VAL A 20 12.56 -2.46 3.75
C VAL A 20 12.99 -2.97 2.37
N LEU A 21 14.06 -3.78 2.30
CA LEU A 21 14.53 -4.34 1.04
C LEU A 21 13.61 -5.44 0.50
N GLU A 22 12.89 -6.15 1.38
CA GLU A 22 11.82 -7.06 0.95
C GLU A 22 10.66 -6.29 0.31
N LEU A 23 10.23 -5.18 0.91
CA LEU A 23 9.13 -4.38 0.36
C LEU A 23 9.48 -3.74 -0.98
N VAL A 24 10.74 -3.33 -1.18
CA VAL A 24 11.25 -2.88 -2.48
C VAL A 24 11.09 -4.00 -3.53
N ARG A 25 11.47 -5.24 -3.21
CA ARG A 25 11.30 -6.37 -4.13
C ARG A 25 9.83 -6.61 -4.50
N VAL A 26 8.93 -6.48 -3.52
CA VAL A 26 7.49 -6.67 -3.73
C VAL A 26 6.95 -5.66 -4.75
N THR A 27 7.26 -4.36 -4.58
CA THR A 27 6.77 -3.32 -5.49
C THR A 27 7.47 -3.36 -6.85
N GLU A 28 8.76 -3.71 -6.92
CA GLU A 28 9.47 -3.93 -8.19
C GLU A 28 8.83 -5.03 -9.02
N ARG A 29 8.44 -6.13 -8.38
CA ARG A 29 7.84 -7.28 -9.06
C ARG A 29 6.43 -7.00 -9.55
N ALA A 30 5.63 -6.29 -8.75
CA ALA A 30 4.35 -5.74 -9.19
C ALA A 30 4.52 -4.83 -10.43
N ALA A 31 5.47 -3.90 -10.37
CA ALA A 31 5.74 -2.96 -11.47
C ALA A 31 6.19 -3.69 -12.76
N ILE A 32 7.03 -4.72 -12.64
CA ILE A 32 7.44 -5.55 -13.78
C ILE A 32 6.24 -6.31 -14.35
N GLY A 33 5.36 -6.85 -13.50
CA GLY A 33 4.11 -7.51 -13.91
C GLY A 33 3.21 -6.58 -14.72
N ALA A 34 2.93 -5.38 -14.18
CA ALA A 34 2.14 -4.36 -14.84
C ALA A 34 2.78 -3.86 -16.15
N ALA A 35 4.10 -3.68 -16.18
CA ALA A 35 4.82 -3.15 -17.34
C ALA A 35 4.65 -4.02 -18.61
N GLY A 36 4.40 -5.33 -18.45
CA GLY A 36 4.08 -6.23 -19.56
C GLY A 36 2.77 -5.89 -20.29
N TRP A 37 1.91 -5.08 -19.69
CA TRP A 37 0.62 -4.65 -20.21
C TRP A 37 0.54 -3.19 -20.61
N ARG A 38 1.63 -2.44 -20.41
CA ARG A 38 1.70 -1.03 -20.74
C ARG A 38 1.37 -0.77 -22.22
N GLY A 39 0.41 0.11 -22.48
CA GLY A 39 0.00 0.49 -23.84
C GLY A 39 -0.85 -0.54 -24.58
N LYS A 40 -1.33 -1.60 -23.91
CA LYS A 40 -2.18 -2.63 -24.54
C LYS A 40 -3.68 -2.34 -24.46
N GLY A 41 -4.09 -1.29 -23.75
CA GLY A 41 -5.50 -0.92 -23.59
C GLY A 41 -6.32 -1.86 -22.70
N ASP A 42 -5.68 -2.77 -21.96
CA ASP A 42 -6.34 -3.71 -21.06
C ASP A 42 -5.98 -3.41 -19.61
N GLU A 43 -6.86 -2.65 -18.95
CA GLU A 43 -6.70 -2.20 -17.57
C GLU A 43 -6.74 -3.36 -16.59
N LYS A 44 -7.69 -4.29 -16.79
CA LYS A 44 -7.90 -5.44 -15.91
C LYS A 44 -6.74 -6.41 -15.96
N ALA A 45 -6.19 -6.65 -17.15
CA ALA A 45 -5.04 -7.54 -17.29
C ALA A 45 -3.75 -6.93 -16.73
N ALA A 46 -3.57 -5.60 -16.87
CA ALA A 46 -2.45 -4.90 -16.26
C ALA A 46 -2.48 -5.00 -14.74
N ASP A 47 -3.67 -4.76 -14.17
CA ASP A 47 -3.92 -4.80 -12.74
C ASP A 47 -3.75 -6.22 -12.17
N ALA A 48 -4.41 -7.22 -12.77
CA ALA A 48 -4.29 -8.61 -12.37
C ALA A 48 -2.84 -9.12 -12.37
N ALA A 49 -2.03 -8.71 -13.35
CA ALA A 49 -0.61 -9.06 -13.42
C ALA A 49 0.20 -8.42 -12.28
N ALA A 50 -0.16 -7.21 -11.85
CA ALA A 50 0.46 -6.54 -10.72
C ALA A 50 0.07 -7.18 -9.38
N VAL A 51 -1.24 -7.44 -9.18
CA VAL A 51 -1.81 -8.13 -8.02
C VAL A 51 -1.13 -9.49 -7.81
N GLU A 52 -1.06 -10.31 -8.86
CA GLU A 52 -0.49 -11.66 -8.76
C GLU A 52 1.01 -11.62 -8.44
N ALA A 53 1.77 -10.73 -9.09
CA ALA A 53 3.19 -10.56 -8.82
C ALA A 53 3.45 -10.02 -7.40
N MET A 54 2.67 -9.03 -6.96
CA MET A 54 2.77 -8.48 -5.61
C MET A 54 2.48 -9.57 -4.57
N ARG A 55 1.37 -10.28 -4.72
CA ARG A 55 0.91 -11.31 -3.79
C ARG A 55 1.89 -12.48 -3.67
N ALA A 56 2.48 -12.89 -4.80
CA ALA A 56 3.47 -13.96 -4.84
C ALA A 56 4.77 -13.59 -4.12
N GLU A 57 5.26 -12.36 -4.28
CA GLU A 57 6.46 -11.90 -3.57
C GLU A 57 6.19 -11.63 -2.11
N LEU A 58 5.04 -11.04 -1.78
CA LEU A 58 4.65 -10.78 -0.41
C LEU A 58 4.57 -12.08 0.41
N GLY A 59 4.13 -13.17 -0.22
CA GLY A 59 4.10 -14.52 0.39
C GLY A 59 5.47 -15.08 0.77
N LYS A 60 6.58 -14.49 0.31
CA LYS A 60 7.96 -14.91 0.65
C LYS A 60 8.55 -14.10 1.80
N VAL A 61 7.92 -13.00 2.18
CA VAL A 61 8.43 -12.10 3.23
C VAL A 61 8.17 -12.73 4.59
N HIS A 62 9.18 -12.76 5.46
CA HIS A 62 9.09 -13.27 6.84
C HIS A 62 8.33 -12.28 7.74
N ILE A 63 7.01 -12.27 7.58
CA ILE A 63 6.02 -11.53 8.38
C ILE A 63 4.78 -12.39 8.63
N THR A 64 4.04 -12.05 9.69
CA THR A 64 2.63 -12.41 9.85
C THR A 64 1.79 -11.18 9.44
N GLY A 65 1.62 -11.01 8.13
CA GLY A 65 0.99 -9.83 7.53
C GLY A 65 -0.52 -9.98 7.37
N ARG A 66 -1.26 -8.88 7.52
CA ARG A 66 -2.69 -8.81 7.20
C ARG A 66 -2.97 -7.64 6.30
N ILE A 67 -3.70 -7.86 5.23
CA ILE A 67 -4.19 -6.79 4.36
C ILE A 67 -5.28 -6.01 5.11
N VAL A 68 -5.11 -4.71 5.26
CA VAL A 68 -6.13 -3.81 5.84
C VAL A 68 -6.65 -2.78 4.84
N ILE A 69 -5.93 -2.59 3.73
CA ILE A 69 -6.36 -1.85 2.54
C ILE A 69 -5.85 -2.65 1.34
N GLY A 70 -6.71 -3.00 0.40
CA GLY A 70 -6.35 -3.80 -0.77
C GLY A 70 -7.41 -3.73 -1.86
N GLU A 71 -7.49 -4.78 -2.69
CA GLU A 71 -8.30 -4.84 -3.92
C GLU A 71 -9.82 -4.80 -3.70
N GLY A 72 -10.28 -4.98 -2.46
CA GLY A 72 -11.68 -4.96 -2.07
C GLY A 72 -12.02 -5.97 -0.99
N GLU A 73 -13.31 -6.22 -0.81
CA GLU A 73 -13.81 -7.26 0.10
C GLU A 73 -13.54 -8.67 -0.46
N ARG A 74 -13.53 -9.68 0.41
CA ARG A 74 -13.23 -11.07 0.04
C ARG A 74 -14.12 -11.63 -1.08
N ASP A 75 -15.36 -11.19 -1.14
CA ASP A 75 -16.34 -11.65 -2.15
C ASP A 75 -16.13 -10.96 -3.51
N GLU A 76 -15.35 -9.87 -3.54
CA GLU A 76 -15.14 -9.01 -4.71
C GLU A 76 -13.74 -9.18 -5.30
N ALA A 77 -12.74 -9.51 -4.47
CA ALA A 77 -11.35 -9.69 -4.87
C ALA A 77 -10.81 -11.09 -4.51
N PRO A 78 -10.26 -11.86 -5.47
CA PRO A 78 -9.76 -13.22 -5.23
C PRO A 78 -8.43 -13.26 -4.45
N MET A 79 -7.66 -12.16 -4.48
CA MET A 79 -6.36 -12.00 -3.83
C MET A 79 -6.25 -10.56 -3.32
N LEU A 80 -5.41 -10.34 -2.32
CA LEU A 80 -5.16 -9.05 -1.67
C LEU A 80 -6.45 -8.38 -1.16
N TRP A 81 -7.42 -9.17 -0.73
CA TRP A 81 -8.68 -8.69 -0.14
C TRP A 81 -8.49 -8.28 1.33
N ILE A 82 -9.37 -7.41 1.82
CA ILE A 82 -9.31 -6.88 3.19
C ILE A 82 -9.46 -8.01 4.23
N GLY A 83 -8.43 -8.23 5.03
CA GLY A 83 -8.32 -9.31 6.01
C GLY A 83 -7.53 -10.52 5.53
N GLU A 84 -7.00 -10.52 4.31
CA GLU A 84 -6.15 -11.62 3.83
C GLU A 84 -4.86 -11.69 4.67
N GLU A 85 -4.52 -12.89 5.14
CA GLU A 85 -3.22 -13.16 5.76
C GLU A 85 -2.17 -13.45 4.69
N VAL A 86 -1.03 -12.76 4.78
CA VAL A 86 0.05 -12.76 3.80
C VAL A 86 1.42 -12.81 4.49
N GLY A 87 2.47 -13.14 3.74
CA GLY A 87 3.79 -13.46 4.29
C GLY A 87 4.04 -14.95 4.44
N ALA A 88 5.25 -15.30 4.83
CA ALA A 88 5.66 -16.67 5.14
C ALA A 88 5.06 -17.19 6.46
N GLY A 89 4.44 -16.30 7.25
CA GLY A 89 3.72 -16.63 8.48
C GLY A 89 4.59 -16.66 9.73
N ASP A 90 5.90 -16.51 9.58
CA ASP A 90 6.87 -16.29 10.65
C ASP A 90 7.34 -14.83 10.64
N GLY A 91 7.51 -14.22 11.81
CA GLY A 91 8.00 -12.83 11.93
C GLY A 91 7.02 -11.89 12.62
N PRO A 92 7.19 -10.56 12.46
CA PRO A 92 6.39 -9.58 13.16
C PRO A 92 4.94 -9.53 12.63
N ASN A 93 4.02 -9.17 13.52
CA ASN A 93 2.62 -8.91 13.19
C ASN A 93 2.47 -7.52 12.59
N VAL A 94 2.07 -7.46 11.32
CA VAL A 94 2.02 -6.20 10.56
C VAL A 94 0.72 -6.04 9.80
N ASP A 95 0.22 -4.81 9.76
CA ASP A 95 -0.84 -4.41 8.84
C ASP A 95 -0.22 -3.89 7.55
N ILE A 96 -0.85 -4.24 6.43
CA ILE A 96 -0.36 -3.92 5.08
C ILE A 96 -1.48 -3.23 4.32
N ALA A 97 -1.13 -2.12 3.69
CA ALA A 97 -1.95 -1.47 2.67
C ALA A 97 -1.27 -1.66 1.32
N VAL A 98 -2.02 -2.10 0.32
CA VAL A 98 -1.50 -2.31 -1.03
C VAL A 98 -2.32 -1.54 -2.04
N ASP A 99 -1.62 -1.09 -3.08
CA ASP A 99 -2.18 -0.65 -4.35
C ASP A 99 -1.26 -1.23 -5.44
N PRO A 100 -1.49 -2.48 -5.87
CA PRO A 100 -0.65 -3.20 -6.79
C PRO A 100 -0.43 -2.46 -8.10
N LEU A 101 -1.43 -1.72 -8.60
CA LEU A 101 -1.30 -0.84 -9.75
C LEU A 101 -2.20 0.39 -9.61
N GLU A 102 -1.65 1.46 -9.02
CA GLU A 102 -2.33 2.74 -9.01
C GLU A 102 -2.27 3.36 -10.41
N GLY A 103 -3.44 3.79 -10.90
CA GLY A 103 -3.60 4.30 -12.27
C GLY A 103 -3.58 3.20 -13.34
N THR A 104 -4.39 2.16 -13.20
CA THR A 104 -4.56 1.09 -14.20
C THR A 104 -4.83 1.60 -15.62
N THR A 105 -5.71 2.60 -15.77
CA THR A 105 -5.96 3.31 -17.03
C THR A 105 -4.70 3.96 -17.61
N LEU A 106 -3.86 4.56 -16.76
CA LEU A 106 -2.63 5.22 -17.19
C LEU A 106 -1.64 4.18 -17.73
N CYS A 107 -1.46 3.08 -17.02
CA CYS A 107 -0.61 1.97 -17.47
C CYS A 107 -1.12 1.40 -18.82
N ALA A 108 -2.39 1.02 -18.89
CA ALA A 108 -2.99 0.44 -20.09
C ALA A 108 -2.88 1.35 -21.33
N LYS A 109 -2.91 2.68 -21.13
CA LYS A 109 -2.80 3.68 -22.21
C LYS A 109 -1.39 4.24 -22.42
N ASN A 110 -0.38 3.69 -21.72
CA ASN A 110 1.01 4.18 -21.78
C ASN A 110 1.13 5.68 -21.46
N GLN A 111 0.43 6.11 -20.42
CA GLN A 111 0.50 7.46 -19.86
C GLN A 111 1.45 7.48 -18.65
N PRO A 112 2.02 8.65 -18.32
CA PRO A 112 2.86 8.79 -17.12
C PRO A 112 2.07 8.52 -15.83
N ASP A 113 2.80 8.39 -14.73
CA ASP A 113 2.32 8.43 -13.34
C ASP A 113 1.56 7.20 -12.79
N SER A 114 1.45 6.10 -13.54
CA SER A 114 1.06 4.81 -12.93
C SER A 114 2.17 4.29 -12.00
N ILE A 115 1.82 3.76 -10.82
CA ILE A 115 2.79 3.34 -9.79
C ILE A 115 2.29 2.12 -9.01
N CYS A 116 3.20 1.26 -8.55
CA CYS A 116 2.89 0.16 -7.64
C CYS A 116 3.29 0.56 -6.22
N VAL A 117 2.35 0.50 -5.27
CA VAL A 117 2.54 1.03 -3.92
C VAL A 117 2.21 -0.01 -2.87
N LEU A 118 3.00 -0.01 -1.80
CA LEU A 118 2.74 -0.78 -0.60
C LEU A 118 3.15 0.06 0.61
N ALA A 119 2.37 -0.01 1.68
CA ALA A 119 2.71 0.48 2.99
C ALA A 119 2.58 -0.62 4.04
N MET A 120 3.46 -0.58 5.04
CA MET A 120 3.47 -1.53 6.16
C MET A 120 3.59 -0.76 7.47
N ALA A 121 2.83 -1.19 8.46
CA ALA A 121 2.96 -0.73 9.83
C ALA A 121 2.84 -1.91 10.80
N GLU A 122 3.23 -1.69 12.05
CA GLU A 122 2.84 -2.60 13.12
C GLU A 122 1.31 -2.77 13.15
N ARG A 123 0.84 -3.92 13.60
CA ARG A 123 -0.60 -4.23 13.75
C ARG A 123 -1.35 -3.08 14.43
N GLY A 124 -2.39 -2.55 13.76
CA GLY A 124 -3.20 -1.41 14.19
C GLY A 124 -2.65 -0.03 13.81
N GLY A 125 -1.50 0.04 13.13
CA GLY A 125 -0.84 1.29 12.77
C GLY A 125 -1.39 1.98 11.51
N LEU A 126 -2.29 1.33 10.77
CA LEU A 126 -2.96 1.89 9.60
C LEU A 126 -4.45 2.08 9.88
N LEU A 127 -5.00 3.20 9.43
CA LEU A 127 -6.44 3.41 9.46
C LEU A 127 -7.10 2.39 8.52
N ASN A 128 -7.97 1.54 9.06
CA ASN A 128 -8.85 0.71 8.25
C ASN A 128 -9.91 1.60 7.61
N ALA A 129 -9.63 2.06 6.39
CA ALA A 129 -10.46 3.00 5.66
C ALA A 129 -11.49 2.22 4.81
N PRO A 130 -12.79 2.59 4.85
CA PRO A 130 -13.77 2.03 3.94
C PRO A 130 -13.51 2.52 2.51
N ASP A 131 -14.00 1.76 1.53
CA ASP A 131 -13.94 2.14 0.11
C ASP A 131 -14.93 3.28 -0.21
N VAL A 132 -14.51 4.50 0.08
CA VAL A 132 -15.27 5.73 -0.12
C VAL A 132 -14.35 6.88 -0.52
N TYR A 133 -14.94 7.95 -1.07
CA TYR A 133 -14.21 9.18 -1.31
C TYR A 133 -13.68 9.81 -0.01
N MET A 134 -12.49 10.41 -0.10
CA MET A 134 -11.86 11.15 0.98
C MET A 134 -11.37 12.50 0.46
N GLN A 135 -11.73 13.57 1.15
CA GLN A 135 -11.16 14.90 0.90
C GLN A 135 -9.73 14.92 1.47
N LYS A 136 -8.74 15.24 0.63
CA LYS A 136 -7.32 15.19 0.99
C LYS A 136 -6.69 16.58 0.81
N LEU A 137 -5.93 17.02 1.80
CA LEU A 137 -5.10 18.22 1.75
C LEU A 137 -3.71 17.86 2.28
N ALA A 138 -2.70 17.97 1.42
CA ALA A 138 -1.32 17.59 1.75
C ALA A 138 -0.35 18.72 1.42
N ILE A 139 0.62 18.94 2.32
CA ILE A 139 1.71 19.91 2.13
C ILE A 139 3.03 19.25 2.56
N GLY A 140 4.13 19.62 1.90
CA GLY A 140 5.46 19.12 2.21
C GLY A 140 6.00 19.59 3.57
N ALA A 141 7.20 19.13 3.92
CA ALA A 141 7.87 19.56 5.15
C ALA A 141 8.38 21.02 5.05
N GLY A 142 8.61 21.65 6.21
CA GLY A 142 9.22 22.98 6.32
C GLY A 142 8.25 24.15 6.50
N TYR A 143 6.95 23.93 6.34
CA TYR A 143 5.92 24.94 6.60
C TYR A 143 5.54 25.01 8.09
N ALA A 144 4.99 26.15 8.51
CA ALA A 144 4.56 26.33 9.89
C ALA A 144 3.35 25.40 10.24
N PRO A 145 3.23 24.91 11.49
CA PRO A 145 2.04 24.17 11.91
C PRO A 145 0.76 24.98 11.65
N GLY A 146 -0.29 24.31 11.14
CA GLY A 146 -1.56 24.96 10.80
C GLY A 146 -1.54 25.81 9.53
N THR A 147 -0.53 25.67 8.66
CA THR A 147 -0.48 26.37 7.35
C THR A 147 -1.66 25.99 6.44
N VAL A 148 -2.14 24.75 6.54
CA VAL A 148 -3.27 24.24 5.77
C VAL A 148 -4.30 23.62 6.73
N ASP A 149 -5.57 23.83 6.45
CA ASP A 149 -6.72 23.27 7.15
C ASP A 149 -7.80 22.98 6.11
N ILE A 150 -8.44 21.81 6.22
CA ILE A 150 -9.41 21.34 5.24
C ILE A 150 -10.77 22.01 5.38
N ASP A 151 -11.05 22.59 6.55
CA ASP A 151 -12.30 23.27 6.90
C ASP A 151 -12.19 24.81 6.88
N ALA A 152 -10.99 25.35 6.58
CA ALA A 152 -10.72 26.80 6.62
C ALA A 152 -11.28 27.60 5.44
#